data_AF-A0A923J1X5-F1
#
_entry.id   AF-A0A923J1X5-F1
#
_cell.length_a   1.000
_cell.length_b   1.000
_cell.length_c   1.000
_cell.angle_alpha   90.00
_cell.angle_beta   90.00
_cell.angle_gamma   90.00
#
_symmetry.space_group_name_H-M   'P 1'
#
loop_
_entity.id
_entity.type
_entity.pdbx_description
1 polymer ?
#
loop_
_entity_poly.entity_id
_entity_poly.type
_entity_poly.pdbx_seq_one_letter_code
_entity_poly.pdbx_strand_id
1 'polypeptide(L)'
;MNLGVIMMNFNVKPFLKWAGGKSQLLHEIIQELPINIKQIKRYVEPFVGAGAVFIHFLENNYFEEYIINDINYKLINLYKVIRDRPDDLIEKLEKLKAQYLESDSEEREQLFYKIRTNFNNAECDIIQSSAYFIFLNKTCFNGLYRENSKGEFNVPFGKYKNPSFFDELQLREISRLLNLKNENGEFKVKILNKSFDELEEYVDINTFVYCDPPYRPVTLGGFTSYNKSNFNDKEQILLRDFFETLHKKGAKVMLSNSDPKNLDEKDNFFDDLYSKFNIKRVYAKRAINSAGDKRGKITELLITSYKEQANSEAATTKIDECIKEYLRTESSDLVKIFTKSLLETNRGFNFYVNWQRPATIVSQYNIELNTLNALVKNKNYDDDFKKIVKRFPTVINVLPALFALSKDERENLRKGKDVLKVVNIDALEDDLLEYRFNIGEEENLTEEEIEKYLDFTKKIGLKYLFTDLLEKHLIDYLIGCEVGLDSNGRKNRGGLAFELALEPIIYNIAKKYNIKMLTQKQFKVLRKMGFEISEDIANRKADFILIKDNKIMNIEANFYGGSGSKPEEIIDSYINRQEDLRNNNIEFALITDGKKCWGNDHKPQLLKGFRHLNYLLNFNMSKNGMLEEIINNIF
;
A
#
# COMPACT_ATOMS: atom_id res chain seq x y z
N MET A 1 -18.27 27.90 5.51
CA MET A 1 -18.43 26.85 4.48
C MET A 1 -17.16 26.01 4.48
N ASN A 2 -17.22 24.82 5.09
CA ASN A 2 -16.13 23.86 5.09
C ASN A 2 -15.99 23.28 3.68
N LEU A 3 -14.95 23.70 2.96
CA LEU A 3 -14.48 22.96 1.79
C LEU A 3 -13.94 21.63 2.30
N GLY A 4 -14.69 20.56 2.02
CA GLY A 4 -14.28 19.20 2.29
C GLY A 4 -12.96 18.93 1.60
N VAL A 5 -11.89 18.83 2.39
CA VAL A 5 -10.60 18.30 1.94
C VAL A 5 -10.85 16.88 1.49
N ILE A 6 -10.64 16.64 0.20
CA ILE A 6 -10.60 15.31 -0.40
C ILE A 6 -9.53 14.51 0.37
N MET A 7 -9.96 13.58 1.23
CA MET A 7 -9.06 12.64 1.90
C MET A 7 -8.46 11.73 0.82
N MET A 8 -7.26 12.07 0.36
CA MET A 8 -6.39 11.11 -0.31
C MET A 8 -6.06 10.02 0.71
N ASN A 9 -6.14 8.74 0.32
CA ASN A 9 -5.60 7.65 1.13
C ASN A 9 -4.06 7.77 1.13
N PHE A 10 -3.55 8.65 1.99
CA PHE A 10 -2.14 8.78 2.29
C PHE A 10 -1.80 7.63 3.25
N ASN A 11 -1.15 6.57 2.77
CA ASN A 11 -0.59 5.56 3.69
C ASN A 11 0.53 6.23 4.48
N VAL A 12 0.20 6.71 5.69
CA VAL A 12 1.08 7.56 6.48
C VAL A 12 2.21 6.70 7.03
N LYS A 13 3.43 6.94 6.54
CA LYS A 13 4.61 6.22 7.04
C LYS A 13 5.16 6.91 8.30
N PRO A 14 6.00 6.22 9.08
CA PRO A 14 6.84 6.88 10.08
C PRO A 14 7.70 8.00 9.48
N PHE A 15 7.82 9.12 10.19
CA PHE A 15 8.61 10.28 9.75
C PHE A 15 10.12 10.13 10.03
N LEU A 16 10.50 9.24 10.94
CA LEU A 16 11.89 8.89 11.27
C LEU A 16 12.26 7.50 10.73
N LYS A 17 13.55 7.33 10.40
CA LYS A 17 14.16 6.00 10.38
C LYS A 17 14.42 5.60 11.83
N TRP A 18 13.96 4.42 12.24
CA TRP A 18 14.07 3.98 13.62
C TRP A 18 14.58 2.55 13.68
N ALA A 19 15.53 2.30 14.57
CA ALA A 19 16.02 0.95 14.81
C ALA A 19 14.85 0.10 15.31
N GLY A 20 14.63 -1.07 14.69
CA GLY A 20 13.50 -1.93 15.03
C GLY A 20 12.14 -1.48 14.48
N GLY A 21 12.08 -0.48 13.58
CA GLY A 21 10.82 0.01 13.01
C GLY A 21 9.95 -1.11 12.41
N LYS A 22 8.77 -1.30 13.00
CA LYS A 22 7.88 -2.45 12.72
C LYS A 22 7.04 -2.35 11.46
N SER A 23 7.33 -1.42 10.56
CA SER A 23 6.62 -1.32 9.27
C SER A 23 6.66 -2.62 8.45
N GLN A 24 7.72 -3.44 8.60
CA GLN A 24 7.82 -4.74 7.93
C GLN A 24 7.09 -5.86 8.68
N LEU A 25 6.93 -5.74 10.01
CA LEU A 25 6.24 -6.71 10.85
C LEU A 25 4.75 -6.40 11.01
N LEU A 26 4.32 -5.23 10.53
CA LEU A 26 2.96 -4.72 10.71
C LEU A 26 1.89 -5.72 10.25
N HIS A 27 2.14 -6.43 9.14
CA HIS A 27 1.24 -7.48 8.67
C HIS A 27 1.06 -8.62 9.68
N GLU A 28 2.16 -9.14 10.23
CA GLU A 28 2.14 -10.19 11.24
C GLU A 28 1.47 -9.69 12.53
N ILE A 29 1.78 -8.46 12.96
CA ILE A 29 1.14 -7.82 14.13
C ILE A 29 -0.38 -7.74 13.96
N ILE A 30 -0.86 -7.34 12.77
CA ILE A 30 -2.30 -7.23 12.48
C ILE A 30 -2.98 -8.61 12.50
N GLN A 31 -2.31 -9.64 12.00
CA GLN A 31 -2.85 -11.01 12.01
C GLN A 31 -3.02 -11.57 13.42
N GLU A 32 -2.17 -11.14 14.35
CA GLU A 32 -2.14 -11.61 15.74
C GLU A 32 -2.94 -10.74 16.71
N LEU A 33 -3.79 -9.84 16.18
CA LEU A 33 -4.70 -9.05 17.01
C LEU A 33 -5.77 -9.94 17.66
N PRO A 34 -6.23 -9.60 18.88
CA PRO A 34 -7.28 -10.36 19.53
C PRO A 34 -8.60 -10.26 18.74
N ILE A 35 -9.38 -11.34 18.70
CA ILE A 35 -10.65 -11.40 17.92
C ILE A 35 -11.61 -10.26 18.30
N ASN A 36 -11.64 -9.89 19.57
CA ASN A 36 -12.49 -8.82 20.08
C ASN A 36 -11.84 -7.43 19.99
N ILE A 37 -10.78 -7.22 19.17
CA ILE A 37 -10.07 -5.94 19.04
C ILE A 37 -11.01 -4.78 18.73
N LYS A 38 -12.09 -5.00 17.98
CA LYS A 38 -13.09 -3.97 17.65
C LYS A 38 -13.96 -3.53 18.84
N GLN A 39 -13.96 -4.27 19.93
CA GLN A 39 -14.66 -3.91 21.18
C GLN A 39 -13.73 -3.18 22.15
N ILE A 40 -12.41 -3.20 21.89
CA ILE A 40 -11.42 -2.52 22.71
C ILE A 40 -11.42 -1.05 22.34
N LYS A 41 -11.45 -0.18 23.35
CA LYS A 41 -11.61 1.26 23.17
C LYS A 41 -10.30 2.02 23.17
N ARG A 42 -9.31 1.53 23.92
CA ARG A 42 -8.06 2.24 24.15
C ARG A 42 -6.87 1.48 23.60
N TYR A 43 -5.95 2.22 22.99
CA TYR A 43 -4.63 1.76 22.58
C TYR A 43 -3.55 2.37 23.47
N VAL A 44 -2.58 1.57 23.91
CA VAL A 44 -1.40 2.05 24.65
C VAL A 44 -0.13 1.49 24.01
N GLU A 45 0.82 2.35 23.68
CA GLU A 45 2.14 1.96 23.18
C GLU A 45 3.23 2.55 24.08
N PRO A 46 3.78 1.78 25.05
CA PRO A 46 4.76 2.26 26.01
C PRO A 46 6.11 2.68 25.41
N PHE A 47 6.43 2.16 24.23
CA PHE A 47 7.69 2.35 23.50
C PHE A 47 7.39 2.75 22.04
N VAL A 48 6.82 3.93 21.83
CA VAL A 48 6.29 4.32 20.51
C VAL A 48 7.37 4.40 19.44
N GLY A 49 8.60 4.81 19.76
CA GLY A 49 9.65 5.00 18.76
C GLY A 49 9.16 5.90 17.61
N ALA A 50 9.33 5.47 16.36
CA ALA A 50 8.78 6.21 15.20
C ALA A 50 7.28 5.94 14.92
N GLY A 51 6.62 5.12 15.73
CA GLY A 51 5.15 4.97 15.77
C GLY A 51 4.55 4.23 14.59
N ALA A 52 5.24 3.23 14.02
CA ALA A 52 4.72 2.49 12.86
C ALA A 52 3.37 1.80 13.13
N VAL A 53 3.23 1.18 14.31
CA VAL A 53 2.00 0.49 14.71
C VAL A 53 0.94 1.49 15.14
N PHE A 54 1.31 2.45 16.01
CA PHE A 54 0.45 3.58 16.38
C PHE A 54 -0.17 4.30 15.19
N ILE A 55 0.64 4.77 14.23
CA ILE A 55 0.16 5.53 13.07
C ILE A 55 -0.82 4.68 12.25
N HIS A 56 -0.51 3.39 12.05
CA HIS A 56 -1.41 2.49 11.33
C HIS A 56 -2.79 2.39 12.02
N PHE A 57 -2.82 2.18 13.33
CA PHE A 57 -4.09 2.09 14.06
C PHE A 57 -4.84 3.42 14.11
N LEU A 58 -4.13 4.53 14.27
CA LEU A 58 -4.72 5.87 14.31
C LEU A 58 -5.33 6.27 12.95
N GLU A 59 -4.59 6.06 11.85
CA GLU A 59 -5.05 6.36 10.49
C GLU A 59 -6.32 5.55 10.15
N ASN A 60 -6.38 4.29 10.58
CA ASN A 60 -7.51 3.39 10.35
C ASN A 60 -8.60 3.47 11.45
N ASN A 61 -8.47 4.42 12.38
CA ASN A 61 -9.41 4.68 13.47
C ASN A 61 -9.84 3.40 14.23
N TYR A 62 -8.87 2.58 14.63
CA TYR A 62 -9.13 1.31 15.33
C TYR A 62 -9.72 1.52 16.74
N PHE A 63 -9.31 2.59 17.42
CA PHE A 63 -9.62 2.86 18.82
C PHE A 63 -10.24 4.25 19.03
N GLU A 64 -10.94 4.39 20.15
CA GLU A 64 -11.52 5.65 20.63
C GLU A 64 -10.43 6.57 21.25
N GLU A 65 -9.43 5.98 21.91
CA GLU A 65 -8.34 6.69 22.59
C GLU A 65 -6.99 6.02 22.31
N TYR A 66 -5.94 6.82 22.13
CA TYR A 66 -4.56 6.37 21.89
C TYR A 66 -3.63 7.04 22.89
N ILE A 67 -2.80 6.25 23.56
CA ILE A 67 -1.81 6.74 24.50
C ILE A 67 -0.45 6.24 24.03
N ILE A 68 0.39 7.18 23.61
CA ILE A 68 1.76 6.88 23.20
C ILE A 68 2.74 7.39 24.24
N ASN A 69 3.81 6.63 24.47
CA ASN A 69 4.86 6.96 25.40
C ASN A 69 6.22 6.55 24.84
N ASP A 70 7.25 7.27 25.29
CA ASP A 70 8.64 6.86 25.16
C ASP A 70 9.43 7.49 26.30
N ILE A 71 10.49 6.82 26.75
CA ILE A 71 11.41 7.39 27.74
C ILE A 71 12.22 8.55 27.14
N ASN A 72 12.39 8.56 25.81
CA ASN A 72 13.11 9.61 25.10
C ASN A 72 12.29 10.91 25.03
N TYR A 73 12.61 11.84 25.92
CA TYR A 73 11.93 13.14 25.97
C TYR A 73 12.09 13.96 24.69
N LYS A 74 13.23 13.84 23.96
CA LYS A 74 13.46 14.57 22.71
C LYS A 74 12.52 14.06 21.60
N LEU A 75 12.26 12.76 21.56
CA LEU A 75 11.29 12.14 20.65
C LEU A 75 9.86 12.56 20.99
N ILE A 76 9.50 12.55 22.27
CA ILE A 76 8.17 13.00 22.72
C ILE A 76 7.94 14.49 22.44
N ASN A 77 8.96 15.32 22.63
CA ASN A 77 8.93 16.72 22.24
C ASN A 77 8.72 16.90 20.73
N LEU A 78 9.37 16.06 19.91
CA LEU A 78 9.16 16.05 18.47
C LEU A 78 7.71 15.69 18.09
N TYR A 79 7.11 14.67 18.70
CA TYR A 79 5.68 14.37 18.51
C TYR A 79 4.78 15.57 18.88
N LYS A 80 5.05 16.24 20.00
CA LYS A 80 4.30 17.44 20.43
C LYS A 80 4.47 18.59 19.44
N VAL A 81 5.69 18.85 18.95
CA VAL A 81 5.95 19.90 17.95
C VAL A 81 5.26 19.58 16.62
N ILE A 82 5.29 18.32 16.17
CA ILE A 82 4.55 17.91 14.96
C ILE A 82 3.05 18.15 15.14
N ARG A 83 2.48 17.83 16.30
CA ARG A 83 1.06 18.11 16.60
C ARG A 83 0.77 19.61 16.64
N ASP A 84 1.53 20.37 17.42
CA ASP A 84 1.13 21.72 17.84
C ASP A 84 1.67 22.81 16.91
N ARG A 85 2.85 22.61 16.30
CA ARG A 85 3.61 23.62 15.55
C ARG A 85 4.28 23.03 14.27
N PRO A 86 3.53 22.32 13.40
CA PRO A 86 4.11 21.66 12.22
C PRO A 86 4.74 22.63 11.22
N ASP A 87 4.15 23.82 11.04
CA ASP A 87 4.63 24.82 10.09
C ASP A 87 5.99 25.39 10.48
N ASP A 88 6.18 25.74 11.76
CA ASP A 88 7.47 26.24 12.25
C ASP A 88 8.56 25.17 12.14
N LEU A 89 8.21 23.90 12.38
CA LEU A 89 9.12 22.77 12.20
C LEU A 89 9.53 22.62 10.72
N ILE A 90 8.57 22.68 9.80
CA ILE A 90 8.81 22.61 8.35
C ILE A 90 9.72 23.76 7.91
N GLU A 91 9.45 24.99 8.34
CA GLU A 91 10.27 26.15 7.99
C GLU A 91 11.73 25.98 8.46
N LYS A 92 11.92 25.49 9.69
CA LYS A 92 13.26 25.21 10.23
C LYS A 92 13.96 24.09 9.45
N LEU A 93 13.23 23.06 9.07
CA LEU A 93 13.78 21.94 8.29
C LEU A 93 14.16 22.35 6.87
N GLU A 94 13.35 23.16 6.19
CA GLU A 94 13.71 23.70 4.86
C GLU A 94 14.99 24.55 4.92
N LYS A 95 15.17 25.38 5.96
CA LYS A 95 16.41 26.13 6.16
C LYS A 95 17.63 25.21 6.34
N LEU A 96 17.50 24.17 7.16
CA LEU A 96 18.59 23.19 7.36
C LEU A 96 18.89 22.38 6.10
N LYS A 97 17.86 22.02 5.33
CA LYS A 97 17.97 21.32 4.05
C LYS A 97 18.68 22.18 3.01
N ALA A 98 18.29 23.44 2.85
CA ALA A 98 18.95 24.38 1.94
C ALA A 98 20.44 24.53 2.28
N GLN A 99 20.76 24.82 3.55
CA GLN A 99 22.14 24.92 4.04
C GLN A 99 22.96 23.67 3.71
N TYR A 100 22.41 22.48 3.96
CA TYR A 100 23.10 21.22 3.67
C TYR A 100 23.30 20.98 2.17
N LEU A 101 22.28 21.24 1.34
CA LEU A 101 22.35 20.97 -0.10
C LEU A 101 23.29 21.93 -0.84
N GLU A 102 23.36 23.19 -0.40
CA GLU A 102 24.27 24.21 -0.93
C GLU A 102 25.74 23.98 -0.53
N SER A 103 25.97 23.32 0.62
CA SER A 103 27.30 23.03 1.15
C SER A 103 28.03 21.91 0.38
N ASP A 104 29.36 21.99 0.35
CA ASP A 104 30.21 20.89 -0.13
C ASP A 104 30.32 19.72 0.87
N SER A 105 31.13 18.71 0.57
CA SER A 105 31.25 17.52 1.43
C SER A 105 31.85 17.81 2.80
N GLU A 106 32.81 18.73 2.90
CA GLU A 106 33.49 19.05 4.15
C GLU A 106 32.62 19.97 5.00
N GLU A 107 32.00 20.97 4.37
CA GLU A 107 31.03 21.87 5.02
C GLU A 107 29.82 21.12 5.58
N ARG A 108 29.30 20.11 4.86
CA ARG A 108 28.21 19.24 5.35
C ARG A 108 28.60 18.48 6.62
N GLU A 109 29.83 17.98 6.69
CA GLU A 109 30.32 17.25 7.86
C GLU A 109 30.49 18.20 9.05
N GLN A 110 31.02 19.41 8.84
CA GLN A 110 31.10 20.45 9.85
C GLN A 110 29.72 20.87 10.36
N LEU A 111 28.77 21.11 9.45
CA LEU A 111 27.37 21.43 9.78
C LEU A 111 26.72 20.32 10.61
N PHE A 112 26.91 19.06 10.22
CA PHE A 112 26.41 17.90 10.96
C PHE A 112 26.93 17.87 12.41
N TYR A 113 28.24 18.03 12.62
CA TYR A 113 28.80 17.98 13.97
C TYR A 113 28.47 19.21 14.81
N LYS A 114 28.31 20.39 14.18
CA LYS A 114 27.79 21.59 14.84
C LYS A 114 26.37 21.35 15.35
N ILE A 115 25.48 20.87 14.48
CA ILE A 115 24.10 20.54 14.84
C ILE A 115 24.05 19.45 15.92
N ARG A 116 24.88 18.41 15.81
CA ARG A 116 24.97 17.35 16.81
C ARG A 116 25.37 17.87 18.18
N THR A 117 26.36 18.76 18.22
CA THR A 117 26.81 19.40 19.47
C THR A 117 25.67 20.22 20.08
N ASN A 118 24.99 21.04 19.26
CA ASN A 118 23.86 21.83 19.72
C ASN A 118 22.66 20.98 20.17
N PHE A 119 22.39 19.85 19.51
CA PHE A 119 21.33 18.91 19.89
C PHE A 119 21.61 18.17 21.20
N ASN A 120 22.88 17.99 21.54
CA ASN A 120 23.31 17.40 22.81
C ASN A 120 23.31 18.42 23.96
N ASN A 121 23.50 19.70 23.64
CA ASN A 121 23.43 20.79 24.61
C ASN A 121 21.96 21.20 24.85
N ALA A 122 21.57 21.47 26.09
CA ALA A 122 20.19 21.77 26.47
C ALA A 122 19.71 23.20 26.11
N GLU A 123 20.43 23.93 25.24
CA GLU A 123 20.22 25.36 24.98
C GLU A 123 19.37 25.66 23.73
N CYS A 124 18.84 24.65 23.05
CA CYS A 124 17.95 24.87 21.89
C CYS A 124 16.47 24.87 22.29
N ASP A 125 15.68 25.79 21.71
CA ASP A 125 14.23 25.75 21.84
C ASP A 125 13.64 24.44 21.29
N ILE A 126 12.42 24.10 21.70
CA ILE A 126 11.80 22.80 21.39
C ILE A 126 11.61 22.56 19.88
N ILE A 127 11.36 23.60 19.10
CA ILE A 127 11.17 23.51 17.64
C ILE A 127 12.53 23.27 16.99
N GLN A 128 13.56 24.02 17.40
CA GLN A 128 14.93 23.85 16.94
C GLN A 128 15.49 22.46 17.29
N SER A 129 15.25 21.98 18.51
CA SER A 129 15.61 20.62 18.94
C SER A 129 14.92 19.55 18.09
N SER A 130 13.65 19.75 17.75
CA SER A 130 12.86 18.83 16.92
C SER A 130 13.36 18.81 15.46
N ALA A 131 13.70 19.97 14.91
CA ALA A 131 14.31 20.09 13.58
C ALA A 131 15.69 19.41 13.53
N TYR A 132 16.51 19.60 14.56
CA TYR A 132 17.81 18.92 14.70
C TYR A 132 17.66 17.40 14.81
N PHE A 133 16.65 16.92 15.53
CA PHE A 133 16.36 15.49 15.63
C PHE A 133 16.16 14.87 14.24
N ILE A 134 15.23 15.42 13.45
CA ILE A 134 14.95 14.93 12.09
C ILE A 134 16.19 15.07 11.20
N PHE A 135 16.84 16.24 11.22
CA PHE A 135 18.05 16.48 10.42
C PHE A 135 19.13 15.43 10.69
N LEU A 136 19.47 15.20 11.97
CA LEU A 136 20.47 14.21 12.37
C LEU A 136 20.03 12.81 11.94
N ASN A 137 18.76 12.44 12.14
CA ASN A 137 18.25 11.14 11.72
C ASN A 137 18.38 10.90 10.21
N LYS A 138 18.22 11.92 9.37
CA LYS A 138 18.33 11.73 7.91
C LYS A 138 19.75 11.83 7.37
N THR A 139 20.64 12.50 8.10
CA THR A 139 22.01 12.78 7.65
C THR A 139 23.07 11.91 8.33
N CYS A 140 22.75 11.25 9.46
CA CYS A 140 23.66 10.34 10.16
C CYS A 140 23.72 8.95 9.53
N PHE A 141 24.77 8.20 9.86
CA PHE A 141 24.99 6.85 9.35
C PHE A 141 23.77 5.93 9.62
N ASN A 142 23.19 5.39 8.54
CA ASN A 142 22.03 4.50 8.51
C ASN A 142 20.73 5.06 9.11
N GLY A 143 20.68 6.33 9.47
CA GLY A 143 19.53 6.95 10.13
C GLY A 143 19.14 6.28 11.45
N LEU A 144 20.15 5.85 12.20
CA LEU A 144 19.96 5.31 13.54
C LEU A 144 19.77 6.45 14.54
N TYR A 145 19.04 6.16 15.62
CA TYR A 145 19.06 6.97 16.82
C TYR A 145 19.78 6.21 17.93
N ARG A 146 20.85 6.78 18.47
CA ARG A 146 21.66 6.16 19.53
C ARG A 146 22.26 7.23 20.42
N GLU A 147 22.11 7.02 21.72
CA GLU A 147 22.71 7.85 22.76
C GLU A 147 23.83 7.10 23.48
N ASN A 148 24.77 7.85 24.05
CA ASN A 148 25.76 7.33 24.99
C ASN A 148 25.18 7.28 26.42
N SER A 149 25.98 6.84 27.40
CA SER A 149 25.58 6.78 28.81
C SER A 149 25.29 8.14 29.46
N LYS A 150 25.57 9.25 28.77
CA LYS A 150 25.24 10.62 29.19
C LYS A 150 23.96 11.15 28.52
N GLY A 151 23.27 10.35 27.71
CA GLY A 151 22.08 10.80 26.95
C GLY A 151 22.41 11.66 25.73
N GLU A 152 23.65 11.61 25.25
CA GLU A 152 24.08 12.40 24.09
C GLU A 152 24.02 11.56 22.82
N PHE A 153 23.40 12.10 21.76
CA PHE A 153 23.38 11.49 20.44
C PHE A 153 24.81 11.36 19.90
N ASN A 154 25.21 10.14 19.52
CA ASN A 154 26.60 9.82 19.18
C ASN A 154 26.79 9.11 17.83
N VAL A 155 25.79 9.14 16.94
CA VAL A 155 25.91 8.53 15.61
C VAL A 155 26.78 9.44 14.72
N PRO A 156 27.73 8.87 13.93
CA PRO A 156 28.56 9.65 13.02
C PRO A 156 27.80 10.11 11.78
N PHE A 157 28.41 11.05 11.04
CA PHE A 157 27.88 11.56 9.77
C PHE A 157 27.75 10.45 8.71
N GLY A 158 26.64 10.43 7.97
CA GLY A 158 26.30 9.40 6.99
C GLY A 158 26.80 9.63 5.57
N LYS A 159 27.36 10.81 5.27
CA LYS A 159 27.93 11.19 3.96
C LYS A 159 26.96 11.09 2.78
N TYR A 160 25.67 11.33 3.01
CA TYR A 160 24.65 11.33 1.96
C TYR A 160 24.70 12.62 1.14
N LYS A 161 24.79 12.54 -0.19
CA LYS A 161 24.75 13.72 -1.07
C LYS A 161 23.35 14.37 -1.11
N ASN A 162 22.31 13.56 -1.14
CA ASN A 162 20.91 14.00 -1.17
C ASN A 162 20.05 13.05 -0.32
N PRO A 163 20.07 13.18 1.02
CA PRO A 163 19.21 12.37 1.87
C PRO A 163 17.74 12.78 1.70
N SER A 164 16.82 11.83 1.90
CA SER A 164 15.40 12.15 2.04
C SER A 164 15.18 12.86 3.38
N PHE A 165 15.17 14.19 3.35
CA PHE A 165 15.09 15.06 4.54
C PHE A 165 13.75 14.93 5.28
N PHE A 166 12.65 15.26 4.62
CA PHE A 166 11.31 15.08 5.16
C PHE A 166 10.29 15.23 4.03
N ASP A 167 9.05 14.86 4.32
CA ASP A 167 7.90 15.06 3.45
C ASP A 167 6.94 16.00 4.17
N GLU A 168 6.74 17.20 3.61
CA GLU A 168 5.87 18.24 4.17
C GLU A 168 4.43 17.75 4.33
N LEU A 169 3.91 17.05 3.31
CA LEU A 169 2.55 16.53 3.32
C LEU A 169 2.42 15.45 4.40
N GLN A 170 3.44 14.60 4.54
CA GLN A 170 3.46 13.58 5.58
C GLN A 170 3.47 14.18 6.99
N LEU A 171 4.29 15.21 7.26
CA LEU A 171 4.33 15.87 8.57
C LEU A 171 3.00 16.56 8.90
N ARG A 172 2.38 17.23 7.92
CA ARG A 172 1.06 17.85 8.07
C ARG A 172 -0.04 16.82 8.31
N GLU A 173 0.02 15.67 7.65
CA GLU A 173 -0.95 14.60 7.84
C GLU A 173 -0.80 13.93 9.21
N ILE A 174 0.43 13.69 9.67
CA ILE A 174 0.68 13.23 11.05
C ILE A 174 0.16 14.26 12.05
N SER A 175 0.41 15.56 11.81
CA SER A 175 -0.13 16.63 12.65
C SER A 175 -1.66 16.59 12.71
N ARG A 176 -2.34 16.43 11.56
CA ARG A 176 -3.80 16.27 11.50
C ARG A 176 -4.29 15.08 12.31
N LEU A 177 -3.62 13.92 12.18
CA LEU A 177 -3.95 12.70 12.93
C LEU A 177 -3.75 12.88 14.44
N LEU A 178 -2.65 13.47 14.88
CA LEU A 178 -2.36 13.76 16.29
C LEU A 178 -3.34 14.78 16.90
N ASN A 179 -3.95 15.63 16.07
CA ASN A 179 -4.95 16.61 16.46
C ASN A 179 -6.40 16.10 16.39
N LEU A 180 -6.64 14.82 16.05
CA LEU A 180 -7.98 14.26 16.08
C LEU A 180 -8.59 14.39 17.47
N LYS A 181 -9.87 14.76 17.51
CA LYS A 181 -10.63 14.95 18.75
C LYS A 181 -11.76 13.93 18.88
N ASN A 182 -12.06 13.56 20.13
CA ASN A 182 -13.25 12.79 20.46
C ASN A 182 -14.50 13.70 20.44
N GLU A 183 -15.67 13.12 20.67
CA GLU A 183 -16.96 13.83 20.66
C GLU A 183 -17.03 14.95 21.73
N ASN A 184 -16.24 14.83 22.79
CA ASN A 184 -16.14 15.82 23.87
C ASN A 184 -15.14 16.95 23.55
N GLY A 185 -14.50 16.93 22.37
CA GLY A 185 -13.53 17.94 21.94
C GLY A 185 -12.12 17.78 22.52
N GLU A 186 -11.85 16.67 23.21
CA GLU A 186 -10.54 16.31 23.76
C GLU A 186 -9.70 15.57 22.72
N PHE A 187 -8.38 15.67 22.79
CA PHE A 187 -7.50 14.93 21.86
C PHE A 187 -7.68 13.42 22.03
N LYS A 188 -7.88 12.72 20.91
CA LYS A 188 -7.86 11.24 20.88
C LYS A 188 -6.48 10.69 21.22
N VAL A 189 -5.41 11.46 20.99
CA VAL A 189 -4.02 11.05 21.22
C VAL A 189 -3.45 11.75 22.45
N LYS A 190 -3.09 10.97 23.46
CA LYS A 190 -2.32 11.40 24.64
C LYS A 190 -0.85 11.05 24.45
N ILE A 191 0.02 12.06 24.55
CA ILE A 191 1.47 11.92 24.33
C ILE A 191 2.20 12.08 25.67
N LEU A 192 2.80 11.00 26.15
CA LEU A 192 3.43 10.89 27.47
C LEU A 192 4.95 10.71 27.37
N ASN A 193 5.68 11.13 28.40
CA ASN A 193 7.10 10.85 28.61
C ASN A 193 7.27 10.38 30.06
N LYS A 194 7.10 9.08 30.25
CA LYS A 194 7.10 8.37 31.54
C LYS A 194 7.89 7.07 31.41
N SER A 195 8.30 6.48 32.52
CA SER A 195 8.77 5.09 32.49
C SER A 195 7.61 4.16 32.12
N PHE A 196 7.89 3.03 31.47
CA PHE A 196 6.83 2.18 30.91
C PHE A 196 5.90 1.61 32.00
N ASP A 197 6.42 1.38 33.21
CA ASP A 197 5.71 0.84 34.36
C ASP A 197 4.69 1.84 34.94
N GLU A 198 4.90 3.14 34.79
CA GLU A 198 3.91 4.16 35.18
C GLU A 198 2.63 4.10 34.34
N LEU A 199 2.64 3.45 33.17
CA LEU A 199 1.48 3.43 32.27
C LEU A 199 0.36 2.50 32.77
N GLU A 200 0.60 1.74 33.83
CA GLU A 200 -0.38 0.85 34.45
C GLU A 200 -1.67 1.59 34.85
N GLU A 201 -1.58 2.89 35.16
CA GLU A 201 -2.70 3.76 35.52
C GLU A 201 -3.69 4.00 34.37
N TYR A 202 -3.24 3.84 33.11
CA TYR A 202 -4.06 4.06 31.91
C TYR A 202 -4.68 2.79 31.34
N VAL A 203 -4.43 1.65 31.96
CA VAL A 203 -4.77 0.33 31.41
C VAL A 203 -5.92 -0.30 32.20
N ASP A 204 -6.95 -0.72 31.45
CA ASP A 204 -8.11 -1.44 31.95
C ASP A 204 -8.51 -2.61 31.00
N ILE A 205 -9.64 -3.25 31.28
CA ILE A 205 -10.21 -4.34 30.47
C ILE A 205 -10.49 -3.97 29.00
N ASN A 206 -10.68 -2.69 28.71
CA ASN A 206 -10.98 -2.16 27.37
C ASN A 206 -9.73 -1.60 26.67
N THR A 207 -8.55 -2.06 27.09
CA THR A 207 -7.26 -1.57 26.60
C THR A 207 -6.48 -2.65 25.84
N PHE A 208 -5.97 -2.31 24.65
CA PHE A 208 -4.95 -3.06 23.92
C PHE A 208 -3.61 -2.37 24.09
N VAL A 209 -2.59 -3.13 24.51
CA VAL A 209 -1.24 -2.63 24.77
C VAL A 209 -0.25 -3.31 23.85
N TYR A 210 0.51 -2.52 23.09
CA TYR A 210 1.57 -3.01 22.21
C TYR A 210 2.94 -2.56 22.73
N CYS A 211 3.79 -3.52 23.07
CA CYS A 211 5.14 -3.28 23.61
C CYS A 211 6.21 -3.61 22.56
N ASP A 212 7.03 -2.64 22.19
CA ASP A 212 8.22 -2.84 21.34
C ASP A 212 9.47 -2.29 22.04
N PRO A 213 9.95 -2.95 23.11
CA PRO A 213 11.08 -2.47 23.89
C PRO A 213 12.39 -2.52 23.09
N PRO A 214 13.45 -1.83 23.57
CA PRO A 214 14.80 -2.10 23.09
C PRO A 214 15.13 -3.60 23.19
N TYR A 215 15.71 -4.16 22.13
CA TYR A 215 16.11 -5.56 22.10
C TYR A 215 17.17 -5.88 23.17
N ARG A 216 17.11 -7.09 23.71
CA ARG A 216 18.12 -7.60 24.64
C ARG A 216 19.52 -7.56 24.00
N PRO A 217 20.54 -6.98 24.67
CA PRO A 217 21.90 -6.93 24.14
C PRO A 217 22.49 -8.31 23.89
N VAL A 218 23.26 -8.47 22.81
CA VAL A 218 23.95 -9.73 22.48
C VAL A 218 25.18 -9.92 23.37
N THR A 219 25.28 -11.06 24.06
CA THR A 219 26.50 -11.49 24.77
C THR A 219 27.13 -12.67 24.05
N LEU A 220 28.03 -12.41 23.09
CA LEU A 220 28.85 -13.48 22.50
C LEU A 220 30.02 -13.80 23.44
N GLY A 221 30.11 -15.05 23.90
CA GLY A 221 31.34 -15.64 24.40
C GLY A 221 31.65 -15.53 25.90
N GLY A 222 30.65 -15.69 26.79
CA GLY A 222 30.89 -16.02 28.21
C GLY A 222 31.64 -14.97 29.05
N PHE A 223 32.00 -13.83 28.48
CA PHE A 223 32.49 -12.67 29.22
C PHE A 223 31.30 -11.79 29.56
N THR A 224 31.04 -11.63 30.85
CA THR A 224 30.22 -10.58 31.46
C THR A 224 30.86 -9.21 31.22
N SER A 225 31.04 -8.80 29.96
CA SER A 225 31.19 -7.40 29.65
C SER A 225 29.85 -6.77 30.01
N TYR A 226 29.80 -6.05 31.13
CA TYR A 226 28.69 -5.18 31.53
C TYR A 226 28.22 -4.41 30.30
N ASN A 227 27.19 -4.93 29.64
CA ASN A 227 26.62 -4.32 28.45
C ASN A 227 25.97 -3.04 28.98
N LYS A 228 26.62 -1.89 28.75
CA LYS A 228 26.14 -0.54 29.12
C LYS A 228 24.89 -0.13 28.31
N SER A 229 24.04 -1.08 27.95
CA SER A 229 22.68 -0.82 27.52
C SER A 229 21.86 -0.58 28.78
N ASN A 230 21.11 0.52 28.80
CA ASN A 230 20.19 0.81 29.90
C ASN A 230 19.05 -0.23 29.96
N PHE A 231 18.76 -0.94 28.86
CA PHE A 231 17.72 -1.97 28.78
C PHE A 231 18.36 -3.37 28.70
N ASN A 232 18.74 -3.93 29.84
CA ASN A 232 19.38 -5.25 29.98
C ASN A 232 18.40 -6.31 30.52
N ASP A 233 18.88 -7.50 30.86
CA ASP A 233 18.06 -8.62 31.36
C ASP A 233 17.17 -8.22 32.55
N LYS A 234 17.63 -7.33 33.44
CA LYS A 234 16.81 -6.83 34.56
C LYS A 234 15.61 -6.02 34.06
N GLU A 235 15.83 -5.12 33.10
CA GLU A 235 14.74 -4.34 32.50
C GLU A 235 13.77 -5.22 31.69
N GLN A 236 14.27 -6.26 31.02
CA GLN A 236 13.41 -7.25 30.35
C GLN A 236 12.54 -8.02 31.37
N ILE A 237 13.07 -8.35 32.55
CA ILE A 237 12.29 -8.97 33.64
C ILE A 237 11.24 -8.00 34.19
N LEU A 238 11.60 -6.73 34.42
CA LEU A 238 10.64 -5.69 34.83
C LEU A 238 9.52 -5.50 33.80
N LEU A 239 9.87 -5.54 32.50
CA LEU A 239 8.88 -5.49 31.43
C LEU A 239 7.96 -6.72 31.44
N ARG A 240 8.47 -7.92 31.75
CA ARG A 240 7.62 -9.11 31.94
C ARG A 240 6.67 -8.94 33.12
N ASP A 241 7.15 -8.41 34.24
CA ASP A 241 6.32 -8.17 35.43
C ASP A 241 5.20 -7.18 35.11
N PHE A 242 5.55 -6.09 34.43
CA PHE A 242 4.57 -5.12 33.90
C PHE A 242 3.57 -5.79 32.95
N PHE A 243 4.03 -6.57 31.97
CA PHE A 243 3.18 -7.32 31.04
C PHE A 243 2.18 -8.23 31.78
N GLU A 244 2.63 -8.95 32.82
CA GLU A 244 1.77 -9.80 33.63
C GLU A 244 0.75 -8.99 34.45
N THR A 245 1.15 -7.83 34.99
CA THR A 245 0.24 -6.91 35.70
C THR A 245 -0.85 -6.37 34.78
N LEU A 246 -0.49 -5.92 33.57
CA LEU A 246 -1.45 -5.45 32.58
C LEU A 246 -2.45 -6.55 32.18
N HIS A 247 -1.95 -7.77 31.96
CA HIS A 247 -2.79 -8.93 31.67
C HIS A 247 -3.78 -9.22 32.81
N LYS A 248 -3.34 -9.14 34.08
CA LYS A 248 -4.21 -9.33 35.26
C LYS A 248 -5.31 -8.28 35.38
N LYS A 249 -5.12 -7.07 34.85
CA LYS A 249 -6.17 -6.04 34.72
C LYS A 249 -7.18 -6.33 33.60
N GLY A 250 -6.96 -7.39 32.82
CA GLY A 250 -7.82 -7.79 31.71
C GLY A 250 -7.41 -7.24 30.36
N ALA A 251 -6.38 -6.40 30.30
CA ALA A 251 -5.91 -5.83 29.04
C ALA A 251 -5.36 -6.90 28.10
N LYS A 252 -5.53 -6.66 26.80
CA LYS A 252 -4.91 -7.49 25.75
C LYS A 252 -3.53 -6.92 25.47
N VAL A 253 -2.49 -7.70 25.76
CA VAL A 253 -1.09 -7.23 25.68
C VAL A 253 -0.36 -8.04 24.62
N MET A 254 0.28 -7.35 23.69
CA MET A 254 1.17 -7.91 22.68
C MET A 254 2.55 -7.30 22.86
N LEU A 255 3.60 -8.11 22.76
CA LEU A 255 4.99 -7.69 22.83
C LEU A 255 5.77 -8.24 21.66
N SER A 256 6.62 -7.42 21.05
CA SER A 256 7.58 -7.88 20.03
C SER A 256 9.01 -7.80 20.57
N ASN A 257 9.88 -8.74 20.20
CA ASN A 257 11.30 -8.70 20.59
C ASN A 257 12.18 -9.45 19.58
N SER A 258 13.49 -9.27 19.67
CA SER A 258 14.44 -10.08 18.89
C SER A 258 14.43 -11.53 19.38
N ASP A 259 14.51 -12.51 18.47
CA ASP A 259 14.71 -13.91 18.85
C ASP A 259 16.20 -14.17 19.13
N PRO A 260 16.61 -14.46 20.38
CA PRO A 260 18.01 -14.74 20.73
C PRO A 260 18.52 -16.02 20.05
N LYS A 261 17.61 -16.91 19.64
CA LYS A 261 17.94 -18.15 18.90
C LYS A 261 18.52 -17.90 17.51
N ASN A 262 18.38 -16.69 16.98
CA ASN A 262 19.11 -16.30 15.76
C ASN A 262 20.65 -16.30 15.94
N LEU A 263 21.13 -16.22 17.19
CA LEU A 263 22.55 -16.10 17.53
C LEU A 263 23.04 -17.31 18.31
N ASP A 264 22.25 -17.79 19.27
CA ASP A 264 22.51 -19.01 20.03
C ASP A 264 21.19 -19.78 20.20
N GLU A 265 21.05 -20.91 19.50
CA GLU A 265 19.85 -21.77 19.56
C GLU A 265 19.50 -22.25 20.98
N LYS A 266 20.47 -22.23 21.92
CA LYS A 266 20.29 -22.63 23.31
C LYS A 266 19.83 -21.49 24.23
N ASP A 267 19.82 -20.25 23.74
CA ASP A 267 19.35 -19.11 24.51
C ASP A 267 17.81 -19.10 24.56
N ASN A 268 17.27 -19.69 25.63
CA ASN A 268 15.83 -19.75 25.91
C ASN A 268 15.33 -18.58 26.78
N PHE A 269 16.11 -17.49 26.95
CA PHE A 269 15.78 -16.43 27.91
C PHE A 269 14.33 -15.94 27.81
N PHE A 270 13.86 -15.60 26.61
CA PHE A 270 12.48 -15.13 26.41
C PHE A 270 11.45 -16.26 26.44
N ASP A 271 11.81 -17.48 26.01
CA ASP A 271 10.92 -18.64 26.10
C ASP A 271 10.60 -18.96 27.57
N ASP A 272 11.60 -18.91 28.44
CA ASP A 272 11.45 -19.15 29.87
C ASP A 272 10.73 -17.99 30.56
N LEU A 273 11.15 -16.75 30.26
CA LEU A 273 10.62 -15.52 30.86
C LEU A 273 9.11 -15.34 30.59
N TYR A 274 8.66 -15.68 29.38
CA TYR A 274 7.26 -15.56 28.96
C TYR A 274 6.57 -16.93 28.81
N SER A 275 7.06 -17.99 29.46
CA SER A 275 6.54 -19.36 29.38
C SER A 275 5.04 -19.52 29.72
N LYS A 276 4.44 -18.56 30.43
CA LYS A 276 3.00 -18.52 30.74
C LYS A 276 2.13 -17.92 29.62
N PHE A 277 2.75 -17.37 28.59
CA PHE A 277 2.11 -16.62 27.51
C PHE A 277 2.38 -17.29 26.16
N ASN A 278 1.69 -16.85 25.11
CA ASN A 278 1.89 -17.45 23.79
C ASN A 278 3.07 -16.76 23.13
N ILE A 279 4.03 -17.54 22.66
CA ILE A 279 5.25 -17.06 22.01
C ILE A 279 5.23 -17.57 20.57
N LYS A 280 5.10 -16.65 19.62
CA LYS A 280 5.14 -16.92 18.19
C LYS A 280 6.46 -16.40 17.61
N ARG A 281 7.07 -17.19 16.72
CA ARG A 281 8.25 -16.79 15.94
C ARG A 281 7.80 -16.40 14.54
N VAL A 282 8.05 -15.16 14.16
CA VAL A 282 7.66 -14.57 12.87
C VAL A 282 8.89 -14.18 12.07
N TYR A 283 8.86 -14.33 10.75
CA TYR A 283 10.03 -14.07 9.92
C TYR A 283 10.19 -12.56 9.64
N ALA A 284 11.35 -12.01 9.97
CA ALA A 284 11.71 -10.63 9.68
C ALA A 284 12.83 -10.55 8.61
N LYS A 285 12.74 -9.58 7.69
CA LYS A 285 13.78 -9.33 6.68
C LYS A 285 14.71 -8.21 7.17
N ARG A 286 15.89 -8.53 7.74
CA ARG A 286 16.87 -7.46 8.01
C ARG A 286 17.58 -6.99 6.74
N ALA A 287 17.47 -5.69 6.46
CA ALA A 287 18.27 -4.99 5.46
C ALA A 287 19.47 -4.28 6.11
N ILE A 288 20.27 -4.96 6.93
CA ILE A 288 21.48 -4.38 7.53
C ILE A 288 22.53 -5.47 7.74
N ASN A 289 23.22 -5.88 6.67
CA ASN A 289 24.55 -6.51 6.74
C ASN A 289 25.26 -6.35 5.40
N SER A 290 26.52 -5.91 5.44
CA SER A 290 27.36 -5.61 4.27
C SER A 290 28.00 -6.85 3.61
N ALA A 291 27.72 -8.07 4.11
CA ALA A 291 28.25 -9.32 3.57
C ALA A 291 27.14 -10.16 2.92
N GLY A 292 27.32 -10.56 1.65
CA GLY A 292 26.33 -11.29 0.85
C GLY A 292 25.99 -12.69 1.36
N ASP A 293 26.90 -13.31 2.10
CA ASP A 293 26.88 -14.76 2.34
C ASP A 293 26.19 -15.17 3.65
N LYS A 294 25.64 -14.21 4.41
CA LYS A 294 24.93 -14.44 5.68
C LYS A 294 23.46 -13.98 5.67
N ARG A 295 22.82 -13.88 4.50
CA ARG A 295 21.37 -13.55 4.40
C ARG A 295 20.51 -14.77 4.75
N GLY A 296 20.54 -15.20 6.01
CA GLY A 296 19.57 -16.14 6.58
C GLY A 296 18.24 -15.45 6.90
N LYS A 297 17.12 -16.19 6.88
CA LYS A 297 15.85 -15.73 7.45
C LYS A 297 16.03 -15.63 8.97
N ILE A 298 15.95 -14.43 9.53
CA ILE A 298 15.92 -14.25 10.98
C ILE A 298 14.47 -14.28 11.48
N THR A 299 14.29 -14.73 12.71
CA THR A 299 12.99 -14.69 13.40
C THR A 299 12.94 -13.52 14.38
N GLU A 300 11.75 -12.96 14.57
CA GLU A 300 11.40 -12.10 15.70
C GLU A 300 10.35 -12.81 16.55
N LEU A 301 10.32 -12.50 17.85
CA LEU A 301 9.32 -13.02 18.77
C LEU A 301 8.12 -12.07 18.80
N LEU A 302 6.93 -12.64 18.76
CA LEU A 302 5.68 -11.98 19.09
C LEU A 302 5.02 -12.74 20.25
N ILE A 303 4.82 -12.05 21.37
CA ILE A 303 4.35 -12.62 22.63
C ILE A 303 3.00 -12.00 22.98
N THR A 304 1.98 -12.83 23.24
CA THR A 304 0.61 -12.34 23.51
C THR A 304 0.06 -12.86 24.83
N SER A 305 -0.64 -11.99 25.57
CA SER A 305 -1.29 -12.32 26.85
C SER A 305 -2.65 -13.00 26.69
N TYR A 306 -3.13 -13.10 25.46
CA TYR A 306 -4.36 -13.74 25.07
C TYR A 306 -4.01 -14.91 24.18
N LYS A 307 -4.63 -16.06 24.43
CA LYS A 307 -4.40 -17.27 23.64
C LYS A 307 -4.57 -16.99 22.15
N GLU A 308 -3.58 -17.38 21.34
CA GLU A 308 -3.92 -17.93 20.03
C GLU A 308 -4.88 -19.08 20.31
N GLN A 309 -6.02 -19.12 19.64
CA GLN A 309 -6.73 -20.38 19.56
C GLN A 309 -5.85 -21.32 18.73
N ALA A 310 -5.05 -22.16 19.40
CA ALA A 310 -5.05 -23.55 19.01
C ALA A 310 -6.50 -24.02 19.13
N ASN A 311 -7.08 -24.46 18.01
CA ASN A 311 -8.38 -25.10 17.95
C ASN A 311 -8.53 -26.12 19.09
N SER A 312 -9.26 -25.77 20.14
CA SER A 312 -9.82 -26.72 21.11
C SER A 312 -11.07 -26.12 21.78
N GLU A 313 -12.21 -26.38 21.13
CA GLU A 313 -13.37 -27.10 21.71
C GLU A 313 -14.36 -26.43 22.68
N ALA A 314 -14.34 -25.13 22.96
CA ALA A 314 -15.39 -24.56 23.85
C ALA A 314 -16.07 -23.26 23.42
N ALA A 315 -15.57 -22.57 22.39
CA ALA A 315 -16.25 -21.41 21.78
C ALA A 315 -16.45 -21.57 20.26
N THR A 316 -16.10 -22.75 19.76
CA THR A 316 -16.14 -23.24 18.38
C THR A 316 -17.52 -23.80 18.00
N THR A 317 -18.52 -23.74 18.87
CA THR A 317 -19.82 -24.39 18.61
C THR A 317 -20.87 -23.47 17.98
N LYS A 318 -20.54 -22.21 17.64
CA LYS A 318 -21.52 -21.34 16.94
C LYS A 318 -20.98 -20.50 15.79
N ILE A 319 -19.67 -20.30 15.68
CA ILE A 319 -19.09 -19.50 14.58
C ILE A 319 -18.24 -20.39 13.64
N ASP A 320 -17.57 -21.42 14.16
CA ASP A 320 -16.84 -22.40 13.34
C ASP A 320 -17.72 -23.49 12.69
N GLU A 321 -18.97 -23.67 13.11
CA GLU A 321 -19.94 -24.47 12.34
C GLU A 321 -20.14 -23.87 10.93
N CYS A 322 -19.92 -22.57 10.73
CA CYS A 322 -20.09 -21.94 9.42
C CYS A 322 -18.86 -22.04 8.48
N ILE A 323 -17.68 -22.47 8.96
CA ILE A 323 -16.41 -22.43 8.18
C ILE A 323 -15.92 -23.83 7.75
N LYS A 324 -16.55 -24.92 8.22
CA LYS A 324 -16.23 -26.31 7.79
C LYS A 324 -17.38 -27.05 7.10
N GLU A 325 -18.35 -26.30 6.62
CA GLU A 325 -19.56 -26.86 6.04
C GLU A 325 -19.91 -26.29 4.68
N TYR A 326 -19.13 -25.45 3.98
CA TYR A 326 -19.58 -24.97 2.67
C TYR A 326 -19.93 -26.14 1.74
N LEU A 327 -19.06 -27.15 1.69
CA LEU A 327 -19.26 -28.36 0.89
C LEU A 327 -20.36 -29.30 1.45
N ARG A 328 -20.86 -29.04 2.66
CA ARG A 328 -21.88 -29.83 3.36
C ARG A 328 -23.19 -29.06 3.60
N THR A 329 -23.22 -27.77 3.30
CA THR A 329 -24.37 -26.87 3.56
C THR A 329 -25.36 -27.02 2.42
N GLU A 330 -26.63 -27.20 2.77
CA GLU A 330 -27.72 -27.25 1.81
C GLU A 330 -27.81 -25.98 0.96
N SER A 331 -28.11 -26.12 -0.34
CA SER A 331 -28.17 -25.00 -1.27
C SER A 331 -29.12 -23.88 -0.80
N SER A 332 -30.20 -24.23 -0.11
CA SER A 332 -31.18 -23.28 0.44
C SER A 332 -30.60 -22.37 1.53
N ASP A 333 -29.67 -22.86 2.33
CA ASP A 333 -29.00 -22.10 3.37
C ASP A 333 -27.81 -21.30 2.82
N LEU A 334 -27.09 -21.87 1.83
CA LEU A 334 -26.06 -21.13 1.08
C LEU A 334 -26.65 -19.90 0.38
N VAL A 335 -27.87 -19.98 -0.17
CA VAL A 335 -28.56 -18.82 -0.75
C VAL A 335 -28.77 -17.71 0.28
N LYS A 336 -29.21 -18.05 1.50
CA LYS A 336 -29.41 -17.06 2.57
C LYS A 336 -28.11 -16.41 3.02
N ILE A 337 -27.04 -17.20 3.14
CA ILE A 337 -25.70 -16.71 3.49
C ILE A 337 -25.19 -15.78 2.39
N PHE A 338 -25.32 -16.21 1.13
CA PHE A 338 -24.93 -15.45 -0.05
C PHE A 338 -25.63 -14.10 -0.12
N THR A 339 -26.97 -14.06 -0.02
CA THR A 339 -27.72 -12.80 -0.14
C THR A 339 -27.47 -11.82 1.01
N LYS A 340 -27.29 -12.33 2.24
CA LYS A 340 -26.99 -11.50 3.42
C LYS A 340 -25.59 -10.87 3.40
N SER A 341 -24.66 -11.47 2.67
CA SER A 341 -23.24 -11.06 2.67
C SER A 341 -22.80 -10.37 1.37
N LEU A 342 -23.75 -9.90 0.55
CA LEU A 342 -23.42 -9.15 -0.68
C LEU A 342 -22.80 -7.80 -0.39
N LEU A 343 -21.81 -7.43 -1.19
CA LEU A 343 -21.29 -6.08 -1.27
C LEU A 343 -22.32 -5.13 -1.91
N GLU A 344 -22.37 -3.92 -1.37
CA GLU A 344 -23.15 -2.82 -1.97
C GLU A 344 -22.45 -2.23 -3.20
N THR A 345 -21.12 -2.28 -3.22
CA THR A 345 -20.28 -1.80 -4.32
C THR A 345 -18.94 -2.54 -4.38
N ASN A 346 -18.38 -2.66 -5.57
CA ASN A 346 -17.02 -3.13 -5.82
C ASN A 346 -16.02 -1.99 -6.12
N ARG A 347 -16.41 -0.74 -5.90
CA ARG A 347 -15.59 0.43 -6.25
C ARG A 347 -14.55 0.71 -5.17
N GLY A 348 -13.32 0.26 -5.37
CA GLY A 348 -12.15 0.69 -4.59
C GLY A 348 -11.62 2.06 -5.01
N PHE A 349 -10.62 2.62 -4.31
CA PHE A 349 -10.07 3.96 -4.61
C PHE A 349 -9.63 4.14 -6.08
N ASN A 350 -8.96 3.13 -6.64
CA ASN A 350 -8.49 3.12 -8.04
C ASN A 350 -9.62 3.10 -9.09
N PHE A 351 -10.88 2.86 -8.67
CA PHE A 351 -12.04 2.99 -9.54
C PHE A 351 -12.27 4.43 -9.98
N TYR A 352 -11.99 5.39 -9.10
CA TYR A 352 -12.33 6.80 -9.30
C TYR A 352 -11.28 7.53 -10.12
N VAL A 353 -9.99 7.25 -9.86
CA VAL A 353 -8.86 7.85 -10.58
C VAL A 353 -7.75 6.82 -10.75
N ASN A 354 -7.18 6.73 -11.96
CA ASN A 354 -5.98 5.95 -12.24
C ASN A 354 -4.77 6.87 -12.37
N TRP A 355 -4.09 7.16 -11.25
CA TRP A 355 -2.91 8.03 -11.22
C TRP A 355 -1.70 7.47 -11.96
N GLN A 356 -1.60 6.14 -12.10
CA GLN A 356 -0.45 5.50 -12.72
C GLN A 356 -0.32 5.89 -14.20
N ARG A 357 -1.44 6.13 -14.87
CA ARG A 357 -1.49 6.49 -16.28
C ARG A 357 -0.83 7.85 -16.59
N PRO A 358 -1.31 9.00 -16.04
CA PRO A 358 -0.64 10.28 -16.25
C PRO A 358 0.80 10.25 -15.73
N ALA A 359 1.07 9.59 -14.60
CA ALA A 359 2.43 9.46 -14.08
C ALA A 359 3.39 8.76 -15.05
N THR A 360 2.93 7.70 -15.73
CA THR A 360 3.73 6.99 -16.74
C THR A 360 4.04 7.88 -17.94
N ILE A 361 3.04 8.61 -18.45
CA ILE A 361 3.21 9.50 -19.60
C ILE A 361 4.17 10.65 -19.25
N VAL A 362 3.97 11.29 -18.10
CA VAL A 362 4.85 12.37 -17.63
C VAL A 362 6.29 11.88 -17.44
N SER A 363 6.48 10.68 -16.86
CA SER A 363 7.82 10.13 -16.70
C SER A 363 8.46 9.75 -18.04
N GLN A 364 7.68 9.29 -19.01
CA GLN A 364 8.18 8.84 -20.31
C GLN A 364 8.57 10.03 -21.21
N TYR A 365 7.81 11.12 -21.17
CA TYR A 365 7.96 12.28 -22.05
C TYR A 365 8.36 13.56 -21.31
N ASN A 366 9.06 13.42 -20.17
CA ASN A 366 9.37 14.56 -19.31
C ASN A 366 10.17 15.64 -20.07
N ILE A 367 11.12 15.25 -20.93
CA ILE A 367 11.95 16.20 -21.67
C ILE A 367 11.10 16.94 -22.71
N GLU A 368 10.30 16.22 -23.48
CA GLU A 368 9.42 16.77 -24.50
C GLU A 368 8.37 17.70 -23.91
N LEU A 369 7.72 17.29 -22.81
CA LEU A 369 6.73 18.09 -22.10
C LEU A 369 7.32 19.40 -21.57
N ASN A 370 8.52 19.35 -21.00
CA ASN A 370 9.21 20.55 -20.53
C ASN A 370 9.69 21.44 -21.69
N THR A 371 10.05 20.84 -22.82
CA THR A 371 10.40 21.59 -24.03
C THR A 371 9.19 22.34 -24.58
N LEU A 372 8.03 21.68 -24.65
CA LEU A 372 6.77 22.29 -25.11
C LEU A 372 6.23 23.37 -24.17
N ASN A 373 6.64 23.40 -22.88
CA ASN A 373 6.29 24.51 -21.98
C ASN A 373 6.78 25.88 -22.50
N ALA A 374 7.82 25.92 -23.36
CA ALA A 374 8.27 27.16 -24.00
C ALA A 374 7.23 27.81 -24.93
N LEU A 375 6.18 27.08 -25.31
CA LEU A 375 5.07 27.57 -26.13
C LEU A 375 3.92 28.16 -25.29
N VAL A 376 3.90 27.92 -23.98
CA VAL A 376 2.83 28.39 -23.09
C VAL A 376 2.84 29.92 -23.00
N LYS A 377 1.70 30.54 -23.31
CA LYS A 377 1.52 32.00 -23.40
C LYS A 377 2.51 32.69 -24.36
N ASN A 378 3.13 31.96 -25.29
CA ASN A 378 4.09 32.52 -26.23
C ASN A 378 3.37 33.14 -27.44
N LYS A 379 3.58 34.45 -27.66
CA LYS A 379 3.00 35.19 -28.79
C LYS A 379 3.57 34.77 -30.16
N ASN A 380 4.78 34.20 -30.18
CA ASN A 380 5.45 33.72 -31.39
C ASN A 380 5.33 32.20 -31.57
N TYR A 381 4.18 31.63 -31.20
CA TYR A 381 3.95 30.18 -31.18
C TYR A 381 4.40 29.47 -32.47
N ASP A 382 4.05 29.98 -33.65
CA ASP A 382 4.30 29.29 -34.92
C ASP A 382 5.80 29.11 -35.20
N ASP A 383 6.58 30.18 -35.06
CA ASP A 383 8.02 30.14 -35.30
C ASP A 383 8.76 29.32 -34.25
N ASP A 384 8.37 29.45 -32.99
CA ASP A 384 9.03 28.73 -31.90
C ASP A 384 8.63 27.25 -31.89
N PHE A 385 7.41 26.90 -32.30
CA PHE A 385 7.01 25.51 -32.53
C PHE A 385 7.88 24.87 -33.61
N LYS A 386 8.06 25.55 -34.75
CA LYS A 386 8.95 25.06 -35.84
C LYS A 386 10.37 24.84 -35.36
N LYS A 387 10.95 25.81 -34.62
CA LYS A 387 12.31 25.69 -34.05
C LYS A 387 12.41 24.53 -33.07
N ILE A 388 11.39 24.35 -32.21
CA ILE A 388 11.36 23.26 -31.23
C ILE A 388 11.30 21.91 -31.94
N VAL A 389 10.36 21.72 -32.88
CA VAL A 389 10.23 20.44 -33.60
C VAL A 389 11.49 20.13 -34.41
N LYS A 390 12.09 21.15 -35.05
CA LYS A 390 13.35 20.98 -35.79
C LYS A 390 14.52 20.54 -34.91
N ARG A 391 14.56 20.99 -33.65
CA ARG A 391 15.64 20.66 -32.70
C ARG A 391 15.35 19.41 -31.87
N PHE A 392 14.08 19.15 -31.58
CA PHE A 392 13.59 18.07 -30.73
C PHE A 392 12.35 17.42 -31.39
N PRO A 393 12.52 16.66 -32.47
CA PRO A 393 11.40 16.12 -33.24
C PRO A 393 10.54 15.12 -32.45
N THR A 394 11.07 14.52 -31.38
CA THR A 394 10.32 13.62 -30.48
C THR A 394 9.18 14.31 -29.75
N VAL A 395 9.12 15.65 -29.67
CA VAL A 395 8.00 16.38 -29.07
C VAL A 395 6.66 16.06 -29.75
N ILE A 396 6.70 15.66 -31.02
CA ILE A 396 5.52 15.22 -31.77
C ILE A 396 4.88 14.00 -31.12
N ASN A 397 5.68 13.08 -30.54
CA ASN A 397 5.19 11.85 -29.90
C ASN A 397 4.29 12.11 -28.69
N VAL A 398 4.34 13.32 -28.13
CA VAL A 398 3.52 13.73 -26.97
C VAL A 398 2.13 14.20 -27.38
N LEU A 399 1.97 14.72 -28.60
CA LEU A 399 0.72 15.34 -29.03
C LEU A 399 -0.52 14.45 -28.82
N PRO A 400 -0.50 13.13 -29.11
CA PRO A 400 -1.64 12.24 -28.85
C PRO A 400 -2.11 12.17 -27.40
N ALA A 401 -1.28 12.57 -26.42
CA ALA A 401 -1.68 12.65 -25.01
C ALA A 401 -2.39 13.96 -24.64
N LEU A 402 -2.44 14.93 -25.55
CA LEU A 402 -3.02 16.26 -25.32
C LEU A 402 -4.46 16.40 -25.85
N PHE A 403 -5.00 15.40 -26.55
CA PHE A 403 -6.35 15.42 -27.11
C PHE A 403 -7.06 14.08 -27.01
N ALA A 404 -8.35 14.07 -27.33
CA ALA A 404 -9.23 12.92 -27.12
C ALA A 404 -8.98 11.81 -28.17
N LEU A 405 -8.38 10.71 -27.71
CA LEU A 405 -8.26 9.45 -28.46
C LEU A 405 -8.60 8.27 -27.56
N SER A 406 -9.09 7.17 -28.16
CA SER A 406 -9.25 5.93 -27.40
C SER A 406 -7.89 5.41 -26.90
N LYS A 407 -7.93 4.46 -25.95
CA LYS A 407 -6.70 3.88 -25.41
C LYS A 407 -5.93 3.10 -26.48
N ASP A 408 -6.64 2.33 -27.30
CA ASP A 408 -6.04 1.44 -28.29
C ASP A 408 -5.45 2.23 -29.45
N GLU A 409 -6.14 3.26 -29.94
CA GLU A 409 -5.59 4.18 -30.94
C GLU A 409 -4.28 4.81 -30.47
N ARG A 410 -4.25 5.39 -29.26
CA ARG A 410 -3.03 6.00 -28.71
C ARG A 410 -1.87 5.02 -28.61
N GLU A 411 -2.12 3.82 -28.10
CA GLU A 411 -1.06 2.81 -27.95
C GLU A 411 -0.55 2.30 -29.30
N ASN A 412 -1.41 2.22 -30.31
CA ASN A 412 -1.00 1.81 -31.66
C ASN A 412 -0.19 2.91 -32.36
N LEU A 413 -0.61 4.18 -32.25
CA LEU A 413 0.15 5.33 -32.75
C LEU A 413 1.54 5.40 -32.10
N ARG A 414 1.60 5.26 -30.77
CA ARG A 414 2.84 5.28 -29.99
C ARG A 414 3.80 4.17 -30.36
N LYS A 415 3.29 2.97 -30.68
CA LYS A 415 4.10 1.81 -31.07
C LYS A 415 4.46 1.81 -32.55
N GLY A 416 4.03 2.81 -33.32
CA GLY A 416 4.18 2.84 -34.77
C GLY A 416 3.45 1.68 -35.47
N LYS A 417 2.41 1.13 -34.85
CA LYS A 417 1.57 0.08 -35.46
C LYS A 417 0.51 0.66 -36.38
N ASP A 418 0.23 1.94 -36.25
CA ASP A 418 -0.78 2.66 -37.00
C ASP A 418 -0.42 4.14 -37.14
N VAL A 419 -1.17 4.87 -37.97
CA VAL A 419 -1.09 6.33 -38.17
C VAL A 419 -2.46 6.97 -37.93
N LEU A 420 -2.47 8.23 -37.48
CA LEU A 420 -3.73 8.94 -37.26
C LEU A 420 -4.24 9.43 -38.61
N LYS A 421 -5.46 9.05 -38.97
CA LYS A 421 -6.10 9.45 -40.22
C LYS A 421 -7.19 10.47 -39.95
N VAL A 422 -7.13 11.61 -40.64
CA VAL A 422 -8.08 12.72 -40.51
C VAL A 422 -8.67 13.00 -41.87
N VAL A 423 -9.99 13.12 -41.99
CA VAL A 423 -10.64 13.47 -43.26
C VAL A 423 -10.15 14.84 -43.72
N ASN A 424 -9.75 14.93 -44.98
CA ASN A 424 -9.35 16.19 -45.58
C ASN A 424 -10.60 16.93 -46.08
N ILE A 425 -10.97 18.02 -45.42
CA ILE A 425 -12.19 18.77 -45.75
C ILE A 425 -11.92 19.79 -46.88
N ASP A 426 -10.65 20.09 -47.19
CA ASP A 426 -10.24 21.24 -48.01
C ASP A 426 -9.66 20.87 -49.39
N ALA A 427 -9.69 19.62 -49.86
CA ALA A 427 -9.00 19.27 -51.11
C ALA A 427 -9.77 18.38 -52.10
N LEU A 428 -9.58 18.74 -53.37
CA LEU A 428 -9.90 18.02 -54.61
C LEU A 428 -8.84 16.95 -54.98
N GLU A 429 -7.97 16.53 -54.04
CA GLU A 429 -6.79 15.68 -54.34
C GLU A 429 -6.67 14.40 -53.47
N ASP A 430 -6.72 14.48 -52.13
CA ASP A 430 -6.65 13.31 -51.23
C ASP A 430 -7.73 13.35 -50.12
N ASP A 431 -8.50 12.27 -49.96
CA ASP A 431 -9.61 12.15 -48.99
C ASP A 431 -9.15 12.12 -47.51
N LEU A 432 -7.88 11.78 -47.24
CA LEU A 432 -7.35 11.50 -45.90
C LEU A 432 -5.95 12.09 -45.68
N LEU A 433 -5.77 12.76 -44.55
CA LEU A 433 -4.48 13.21 -44.02
C LEU A 433 -3.96 12.20 -42.98
N GLU A 434 -2.73 11.71 -43.18
CA GLU A 434 -2.10 10.77 -42.25
C GLU A 434 -1.02 11.44 -41.39
N TYR A 435 -1.02 11.17 -40.07
CA TYR A 435 -0.05 11.70 -39.12
C TYR A 435 0.59 10.57 -38.31
N ARG A 436 1.93 10.56 -38.28
CA ARG A 436 2.72 9.61 -37.48
C ARG A 436 3.11 10.26 -36.15
N PHE A 437 3.08 9.49 -35.06
CA PHE A 437 3.46 9.96 -33.71
C PHE A 437 4.44 9.02 -33.01
N ASN A 438 5.28 8.37 -33.82
CA ASN A 438 6.40 7.54 -33.39
C ASN A 438 7.65 7.97 -34.18
N ILE A 439 8.13 9.17 -33.85
CA ILE A 439 9.32 9.82 -34.40
C ILE A 439 10.54 9.37 -33.60
N GLY A 440 11.60 8.96 -34.28
CA GLY A 440 12.87 8.56 -33.65
C GLY A 440 13.68 9.74 -33.12
N GLU A 441 14.58 9.50 -32.15
CA GLU A 441 15.43 10.56 -31.56
C GLU A 441 16.40 11.20 -32.58
N GLU A 442 16.89 10.42 -33.54
CA GLU A 442 17.83 10.86 -34.59
C GLU A 442 17.13 11.24 -35.90
N GLU A 443 15.80 11.16 -35.93
CA GLU A 443 15.02 11.40 -37.14
C GLU A 443 14.84 12.90 -37.39
N ASN A 444 15.13 13.37 -38.61
CA ASN A 444 14.96 14.77 -38.98
C ASN A 444 13.69 14.93 -39.83
N LEU A 445 12.79 15.81 -39.39
CA LEU A 445 11.59 16.18 -40.15
C LEU A 445 11.91 17.29 -41.15
N THR A 446 11.37 17.16 -42.35
CA THR A 446 11.43 18.20 -43.40
C THR A 446 10.60 19.43 -43.01
N GLU A 447 10.86 20.59 -43.61
CA GLU A 447 10.08 21.81 -43.35
C GLU A 447 8.59 21.61 -43.70
N GLU A 448 8.28 20.82 -44.73
CA GLU A 448 6.90 20.48 -45.11
C GLU A 448 6.20 19.63 -44.04
N GLU A 449 6.89 18.62 -43.48
CA GLU A 449 6.36 17.81 -42.38
C GLU A 449 6.16 18.64 -41.10
N ILE A 450 7.08 19.55 -40.79
CA ILE A 450 6.96 20.45 -39.64
C ILE A 450 5.75 21.38 -39.83
N GLU A 451 5.56 21.95 -41.02
CA GLU A 451 4.39 22.78 -41.32
C GLU A 451 3.09 21.98 -41.20
N LYS A 452 3.09 20.73 -41.66
CA LYS A 452 1.96 19.81 -41.51
C LYS A 452 1.58 19.58 -40.04
N TYR A 453 2.55 19.39 -39.14
CA TYR A 453 2.26 19.29 -37.70
C TYR A 453 1.81 20.62 -37.09
N LEU A 454 2.37 21.75 -37.54
CA LEU A 454 1.92 23.06 -37.09
C LEU A 454 0.46 23.31 -37.47
N ASP A 455 0.08 23.05 -38.73
CA ASP A 455 -1.30 23.14 -39.21
C ASP A 455 -2.23 22.22 -38.43
N PHE A 456 -1.79 20.98 -38.17
CA PHE A 456 -2.52 20.06 -37.28
C PHE A 456 -2.80 20.71 -35.92
N THR A 457 -1.79 21.26 -35.23
CA THR A 457 -1.99 21.89 -33.91
C THR A 457 -2.95 23.08 -33.95
N LYS A 458 -3.00 23.82 -35.06
CA LYS A 458 -3.96 24.92 -35.26
C LYS A 458 -5.38 24.38 -35.42
N LYS A 459 -5.57 23.43 -36.33
CA LYS A 459 -6.89 22.86 -36.69
C LYS A 459 -7.56 22.15 -35.53
N ILE A 460 -6.80 21.40 -34.71
CA ILE A 460 -7.36 20.71 -33.54
C ILE A 460 -7.45 21.59 -32.29
N GLY A 461 -7.01 22.86 -32.37
CA GLY A 461 -7.11 23.82 -31.28
C GLY A 461 -6.02 23.72 -30.21
N LEU A 462 -4.95 22.92 -30.42
CA LEU A 462 -3.81 22.87 -29.49
C LEU A 462 -3.08 24.21 -29.42
N LYS A 463 -2.93 24.94 -30.54
CA LYS A 463 -2.34 26.28 -30.51
C LYS A 463 -3.07 27.17 -29.51
N TYR A 464 -4.40 27.24 -29.59
CA TYR A 464 -5.24 28.01 -28.67
C TYR A 464 -5.10 27.54 -27.21
N LEU A 465 -4.98 26.22 -26.99
CA LEU A 465 -4.67 25.69 -25.67
C LEU A 465 -3.35 26.29 -25.13
N PHE A 466 -2.27 26.26 -25.91
CA PHE A 466 -0.96 26.78 -25.49
C PHE A 466 -0.94 28.30 -25.30
N THR A 467 -1.54 29.06 -26.21
CA THR A 467 -1.43 30.52 -26.22
C THR A 467 -2.42 31.21 -25.29
N ASP A 468 -3.62 30.66 -25.12
CA ASP A 468 -4.73 31.36 -24.46
C ASP A 468 -5.23 30.67 -23.20
N LEU A 469 -5.28 29.32 -23.17
CA LEU A 469 -5.87 28.59 -22.03
C LEU A 469 -4.86 28.19 -20.96
N LEU A 470 -3.66 27.74 -21.33
CA LEU A 470 -2.64 27.33 -20.37
C LEU A 470 -2.05 28.54 -19.65
N GLU A 471 -2.00 28.49 -18.32
CA GLU A 471 -1.43 29.57 -17.49
C GLU A 471 0.04 29.35 -17.12
N LYS A 472 0.44 28.11 -16.82
CA LYS A 472 1.79 27.82 -16.29
C LYS A 472 2.45 26.58 -16.88
N HIS A 473 1.83 25.41 -16.74
CA HIS A 473 2.47 24.14 -17.10
C HIS A 473 1.55 23.25 -17.93
N LEU A 474 2.05 22.77 -19.07
CA LEU A 474 1.39 21.77 -19.92
C LEU A 474 1.16 20.46 -19.17
N ILE A 475 2.06 20.11 -18.25
CA ILE A 475 1.99 18.89 -17.45
C ILE A 475 0.71 18.84 -16.62
N ASP A 476 0.29 19.96 -16.02
CA ASP A 476 -0.93 20.02 -15.21
C ASP A 476 -2.17 19.77 -16.05
N TYR A 477 -2.22 20.33 -17.27
CA TYR A 477 -3.28 20.06 -18.23
C TYR A 477 -3.30 18.59 -18.66
N LEU A 478 -2.14 18.00 -18.96
CA LEU A 478 -2.03 16.59 -19.36
C LEU A 478 -2.54 15.68 -18.25
N ILE A 479 -2.18 15.94 -16.99
CA ILE A 479 -2.69 15.18 -15.84
C ILE A 479 -4.22 15.27 -15.79
N GLY A 480 -4.78 16.49 -15.90
CA GLY A 480 -6.22 16.71 -15.92
C GLY A 480 -6.93 16.01 -17.08
N CYS A 481 -6.36 16.09 -18.29
CA CYS A 481 -6.88 15.48 -19.50
C CYS A 481 -6.86 13.95 -19.40
N GLU A 482 -5.77 13.35 -18.92
CA GLU A 482 -5.69 11.90 -18.74
C GLU A 482 -6.64 11.38 -17.66
N VAL A 483 -6.81 12.08 -16.54
CA VAL A 483 -7.80 11.76 -15.52
C VAL A 483 -9.23 11.87 -16.10
N GLY A 484 -9.48 12.90 -16.91
CA GLY A 484 -10.75 13.12 -17.60
C GLY A 484 -11.07 12.04 -18.64
N LEU A 485 -10.14 11.74 -19.55
CA LEU A 485 -10.30 10.73 -20.59
C LEU A 485 -10.42 9.31 -20.02
N ASP A 486 -9.81 9.05 -18.87
CA ASP A 486 -9.95 7.78 -18.15
C ASP A 486 -11.41 7.54 -17.71
N SER A 487 -12.24 8.59 -17.53
CA SER A 487 -13.64 8.46 -17.14
C SER A 487 -14.51 7.66 -18.13
N ASN A 488 -14.18 7.69 -19.44
CA ASN A 488 -14.85 6.86 -20.45
C ASN A 488 -14.46 5.37 -20.33
N GLY A 489 -13.30 5.06 -19.75
CA GLY A 489 -12.88 3.69 -19.41
C GLY A 489 -13.61 3.07 -18.19
N ARG A 490 -14.49 3.81 -17.51
CA ARG A 490 -15.20 3.33 -16.31
C ARG A 490 -16.12 2.12 -16.56
N LYS A 491 -16.66 1.96 -17.78
CA LYS A 491 -17.50 0.80 -18.14
C LYS A 491 -16.75 -0.54 -18.00
N ASN A 492 -15.46 -0.56 -18.33
CA ASN A 492 -14.61 -1.77 -18.24
C ASN A 492 -13.93 -1.93 -16.87
N ARG A 493 -13.96 -0.89 -16.02
CA ARG A 493 -13.42 -0.94 -14.64
C ARG A 493 -14.34 -1.62 -13.65
N GLY A 494 -15.64 -1.74 -13.95
CA GLY A 494 -16.58 -2.48 -13.11
C GLY A 494 -16.16 -3.94 -12.92
N GLY A 495 -15.86 -4.67 -14.01
CA GLY A 495 -15.36 -6.05 -13.93
C GLY A 495 -14.00 -6.12 -13.23
N LEU A 496 -13.03 -5.35 -13.73
CA LEU A 496 -11.67 -5.32 -13.20
C LEU A 496 -11.60 -4.93 -11.72
N ALA A 497 -12.46 -4.04 -11.23
CA ALA A 497 -12.45 -3.63 -9.82
C ALA A 497 -12.82 -4.79 -8.89
N PHE A 498 -13.70 -5.69 -9.32
CA PHE A 498 -14.05 -6.86 -8.54
C PHE A 498 -12.93 -7.91 -8.55
N GLU A 499 -12.32 -8.14 -9.71
CA GLU A 499 -11.12 -8.98 -9.82
C GLU A 499 -9.98 -8.48 -8.92
N LEU A 500 -9.67 -7.18 -8.97
CA LEU A 500 -8.63 -6.56 -8.13
C LEU A 500 -8.94 -6.67 -6.63
N ALA A 501 -10.22 -6.71 -6.24
CA ALA A 501 -10.61 -6.92 -4.86
C ALA A 501 -10.39 -8.37 -4.42
N LEU A 502 -10.61 -9.34 -5.31
CA LEU A 502 -10.46 -10.77 -5.03
C LEU A 502 -9.01 -11.27 -5.12
N GLU A 503 -8.19 -10.65 -5.97
CA GLU A 503 -6.81 -11.06 -6.22
C GLU A 503 -5.97 -11.26 -4.94
N PRO A 504 -6.00 -10.35 -3.94
CA PRO A 504 -5.27 -10.56 -2.69
C PRO A 504 -5.73 -11.78 -1.90
N ILE A 505 -7.03 -12.09 -1.92
CA ILE A 505 -7.61 -13.24 -1.21
C ILE A 505 -7.09 -14.53 -1.88
N ILE A 506 -7.25 -14.63 -3.19
CA ILE A 506 -6.85 -15.80 -3.98
C ILE A 506 -5.33 -15.98 -3.92
N TYR A 507 -4.56 -14.90 -4.05
CA TYR A 507 -3.10 -14.94 -3.96
C TYR A 507 -2.62 -15.46 -2.60
N ASN A 508 -3.22 -15.00 -1.51
CA ASN A 508 -2.84 -15.43 -0.16
C ASN A 508 -3.13 -16.92 0.05
N ILE A 509 -4.28 -17.41 -0.41
CA ILE A 509 -4.61 -18.84 -0.37
C ILE A 509 -3.63 -19.62 -1.25
N ALA A 510 -3.42 -19.21 -2.49
CA ALA A 510 -2.52 -19.89 -3.42
C ALA A 510 -1.09 -19.96 -2.85
N LYS A 511 -0.59 -18.87 -2.28
CA LYS A 511 0.72 -18.83 -1.62
C LYS A 511 0.78 -19.76 -0.40
N LYS A 512 -0.27 -19.80 0.42
CA LYS A 512 -0.35 -20.68 1.60
C LYS A 512 -0.23 -22.16 1.22
N TYR A 513 -0.87 -22.58 0.14
CA TYR A 513 -0.90 -23.99 -0.30
C TYR A 513 0.10 -24.33 -1.42
N ASN A 514 1.04 -23.42 -1.72
CA ASN A 514 2.03 -23.53 -2.78
C ASN A 514 1.43 -23.84 -4.17
N ILE A 515 0.35 -23.12 -4.50
CA ILE A 515 -0.38 -23.20 -5.77
C ILE A 515 0.08 -22.05 -6.67
N LYS A 516 0.32 -22.35 -7.95
CA LYS A 516 0.64 -21.34 -8.95
C LYS A 516 -0.62 -20.63 -9.42
N MET A 517 -0.64 -19.31 -9.37
CA MET A 517 -1.74 -18.47 -9.86
C MET A 517 -1.34 -17.75 -11.14
N LEU A 518 -2.21 -17.79 -12.16
CA LEU A 518 -2.14 -16.95 -13.36
C LEU A 518 -3.38 -16.05 -13.39
N THR A 519 -3.21 -14.77 -13.75
CA THR A 519 -4.30 -13.79 -13.85
C THR A 519 -4.50 -13.32 -15.28
N GLN A 520 -5.76 -13.18 -15.70
CA GLN A 520 -6.16 -12.59 -16.99
C GLN A 520 -5.47 -13.26 -18.20
N LYS A 521 -5.35 -14.59 -18.19
CA LYS A 521 -4.70 -15.39 -19.26
C LYS A 521 -5.70 -16.23 -20.05
N GLN A 522 -5.34 -16.58 -21.29
CA GLN A 522 -6.07 -17.57 -22.09
C GLN A 522 -5.63 -19.00 -21.75
N PHE A 523 -6.54 -19.97 -21.84
CA PHE A 523 -6.26 -21.37 -21.50
C PHE A 523 -5.15 -22.00 -22.36
N LYS A 524 -4.92 -21.53 -23.59
CA LYS A 524 -3.80 -22.01 -24.44
C LYS A 524 -2.41 -21.88 -23.80
N VAL A 525 -2.26 -21.00 -22.79
CA VAL A 525 -1.00 -20.89 -22.02
C VAL A 525 -0.68 -22.19 -21.29
N LEU A 526 -1.70 -22.96 -20.89
CA LEU A 526 -1.55 -24.24 -20.19
C LEU A 526 -0.95 -25.33 -21.08
N ARG A 527 -1.14 -25.27 -22.41
CA ARG A 527 -0.49 -26.19 -23.36
C ARG A 527 1.04 -26.12 -23.26
N LYS A 528 1.59 -24.91 -23.05
CA LYS A 528 3.02 -24.71 -22.83
C LYS A 528 3.52 -25.29 -21.49
N MET A 529 2.60 -25.62 -20.61
CA MET A 529 2.86 -26.23 -19.30
C MET A 529 2.58 -27.74 -19.28
N GLY A 530 2.29 -28.35 -20.44
CA GLY A 530 2.09 -29.79 -20.58
C GLY A 530 0.65 -30.28 -20.40
N PHE A 531 -0.32 -29.37 -20.29
CA PHE A 531 -1.74 -29.74 -20.20
C PHE A 531 -2.40 -29.87 -21.57
N GLU A 532 -3.26 -30.89 -21.72
CA GLU A 532 -4.11 -31.06 -22.89
C GLU A 532 -5.33 -30.14 -22.78
N ILE A 533 -5.50 -29.23 -23.75
CA ILE A 533 -6.56 -28.22 -23.77
C ILE A 533 -7.19 -28.20 -25.17
N SER A 534 -8.50 -28.42 -25.27
CA SER A 534 -9.24 -28.40 -26.55
C SER A 534 -9.25 -27.01 -27.20
N GLU A 535 -9.41 -26.96 -28.53
CA GLU A 535 -9.51 -25.69 -29.27
C GLU A 535 -10.72 -24.85 -28.84
N ASP A 536 -11.80 -25.50 -28.39
CA ASP A 536 -13.06 -24.86 -27.99
C ASP A 536 -12.89 -23.89 -26.80
N ILE A 537 -11.91 -24.17 -25.93
CA ILE A 537 -11.63 -23.34 -24.76
C ILE A 537 -10.27 -22.61 -24.82
N ALA A 538 -9.37 -23.00 -25.74
CA ALA A 538 -7.99 -22.49 -25.79
C ALA A 538 -7.89 -20.96 -25.85
N ASN A 539 -8.78 -20.30 -26.58
CA ASN A 539 -8.79 -18.84 -26.75
C ASN A 539 -9.67 -18.11 -25.72
N ARG A 540 -10.41 -18.83 -24.87
CA ARG A 540 -11.19 -18.21 -23.79
C ARG A 540 -10.24 -17.64 -22.74
N LYS A 541 -10.53 -16.42 -22.31
CA LYS A 541 -9.80 -15.77 -21.21
C LYS A 541 -10.41 -16.23 -19.88
N ALA A 542 -9.54 -16.37 -18.88
CA ALA A 542 -9.88 -16.66 -17.51
C ALA A 542 -9.38 -15.55 -16.60
N ASP A 543 -10.20 -15.19 -15.60
CA ASP A 543 -9.82 -14.18 -14.63
C ASP A 543 -8.68 -14.68 -13.73
N PHE A 544 -8.86 -15.87 -13.14
CA PHE A 544 -7.84 -16.57 -12.38
C PHE A 544 -7.74 -18.04 -12.81
N ILE A 545 -6.50 -18.52 -12.90
CA ILE A 545 -6.19 -19.94 -13.10
C ILE A 545 -5.24 -20.37 -11.99
N LEU A 546 -5.65 -21.35 -11.19
CA LEU A 546 -4.86 -22.00 -10.15
C LEU A 546 -4.34 -23.33 -10.66
N ILE A 547 -3.06 -23.62 -10.41
CA ILE A 547 -2.37 -24.79 -10.93
C ILE A 547 -1.45 -25.36 -9.85
N LYS A 548 -1.60 -26.66 -9.57
CA LYS A 548 -0.67 -27.42 -8.73
C LYS A 548 -0.74 -28.88 -9.17
N ASP A 549 0.44 -29.46 -9.37
CA ASP A 549 0.62 -30.79 -9.94
C ASP A 549 -0.17 -30.94 -11.26
N ASN A 550 -1.03 -31.95 -11.39
CA ASN A 550 -1.86 -32.18 -12.58
C ASN A 550 -3.27 -31.62 -12.47
N LYS A 551 -3.55 -30.76 -11.48
CA LYS A 551 -4.88 -30.18 -11.26
C LYS A 551 -4.91 -28.70 -11.67
N ILE A 552 -6.07 -28.29 -12.20
CA ILE A 552 -6.31 -26.91 -12.64
C ILE A 552 -7.68 -26.48 -12.12
N MET A 553 -7.76 -25.24 -11.63
CA MET A 553 -9.02 -24.60 -11.27
C MET A 553 -9.12 -23.22 -11.93
N ASN A 554 -10.24 -22.93 -12.59
CA ASN A 554 -10.61 -21.61 -13.08
C ASN A 554 -11.57 -20.95 -12.08
N ILE A 555 -11.28 -19.68 -11.75
CA ILE A 555 -12.19 -18.83 -10.98
C ILE A 555 -12.56 -17.63 -11.85
N GLU A 556 -13.86 -17.39 -12.02
CA GLU A 556 -14.41 -16.20 -12.71
C GLU A 556 -15.04 -15.24 -11.71
N ALA A 557 -14.87 -13.93 -11.95
CA ALA A 557 -15.27 -12.88 -11.01
C ALA A 557 -16.22 -11.87 -11.68
N ASN A 558 -17.44 -11.71 -11.16
CA ASN A 558 -18.40 -10.75 -11.71
C ASN A 558 -19.15 -9.93 -10.65
N PHE A 559 -19.27 -8.63 -10.87
CA PHE A 559 -20.07 -7.74 -10.03
C PHE A 559 -21.21 -7.06 -10.80
N TYR A 560 -22.43 -7.15 -10.27
CA TYR A 560 -23.62 -6.59 -10.91
C TYR A 560 -24.19 -5.38 -10.14
N GLY A 561 -23.96 -4.18 -10.67
CA GLY A 561 -24.42 -2.92 -10.09
C GLY A 561 -25.90 -2.55 -10.34
N GLY A 562 -26.69 -3.40 -11.00
CA GLY A 562 -28.09 -3.15 -11.34
C GLY A 562 -28.90 -4.45 -11.55
N SER A 563 -30.22 -4.34 -11.64
CA SER A 563 -31.15 -5.45 -11.92
C SER A 563 -31.53 -5.52 -13.41
N GLY A 564 -31.96 -6.69 -13.91
CA GLY A 564 -32.39 -6.92 -15.30
C GLY A 564 -32.58 -8.41 -15.62
N SER A 565 -32.85 -8.76 -16.89
CA SER A 565 -32.98 -10.14 -17.41
C SER A 565 -31.65 -10.86 -17.64
N LYS A 566 -30.55 -10.11 -17.74
CA LYS A 566 -29.17 -10.63 -17.88
C LYS A 566 -28.78 -11.75 -16.88
N PRO A 567 -29.18 -11.73 -15.59
CA PRO A 567 -28.79 -12.76 -14.62
C PRO A 567 -29.27 -14.17 -14.97
N GLU A 568 -30.37 -14.33 -15.72
CA GLU A 568 -30.84 -15.63 -16.23
C GLU A 568 -29.86 -16.22 -17.25
N GLU A 569 -29.53 -15.43 -18.28
CA GLU A 569 -28.57 -15.82 -19.32
C GLU A 569 -27.17 -16.07 -18.74
N ILE A 570 -26.81 -15.35 -17.68
CA ILE A 570 -25.50 -15.43 -17.04
C ILE A 570 -25.29 -16.76 -16.29
N ILE A 571 -26.23 -17.16 -15.42
CA ILE A 571 -26.07 -18.40 -14.65
C ILE A 571 -26.01 -19.60 -15.60
N ASP A 572 -26.86 -19.62 -16.63
CA ASP A 572 -26.88 -20.69 -17.62
C ASP A 572 -25.58 -20.72 -18.45
N SER A 573 -25.05 -19.55 -18.81
CA SER A 573 -23.74 -19.46 -19.47
C SER A 573 -22.60 -20.00 -18.60
N TYR A 574 -22.63 -19.79 -17.29
CA TYR A 574 -21.59 -20.30 -16.38
C TYR A 574 -21.75 -21.80 -16.07
N ILE A 575 -22.97 -22.32 -16.04
CA ILE A 575 -23.22 -23.76 -15.95
C ILE A 575 -22.63 -24.46 -17.19
N ASN A 576 -22.93 -23.96 -18.39
CA ASN A 576 -22.34 -24.50 -19.63
C ASN A 576 -20.81 -24.37 -19.64
N ARG A 577 -20.27 -23.25 -19.13
CA ARG A 577 -18.81 -23.08 -19.00
C ARG A 577 -18.19 -24.13 -18.07
N GLN A 578 -18.82 -24.43 -16.94
CA GLN A 578 -18.34 -25.46 -16.02
C GLN A 578 -18.25 -26.81 -16.72
N GLU A 579 -19.25 -27.18 -17.53
CA GLU A 579 -19.25 -28.43 -18.30
C GLU A 579 -18.11 -28.47 -19.33
N ASP A 580 -17.91 -27.39 -20.09
CA ASP A 580 -16.81 -27.27 -21.06
C ASP A 580 -15.43 -27.43 -20.40
N LEU A 581 -15.25 -26.80 -19.22
CA LEU A 581 -14.01 -26.86 -18.44
C LEU A 581 -13.80 -28.25 -17.84
N ARG A 582 -14.86 -28.89 -17.34
CA ARG A 582 -14.81 -30.25 -16.79
C ARG A 582 -14.38 -31.27 -17.84
N ASN A 583 -14.81 -31.11 -19.10
CA ASN A 583 -14.34 -31.95 -20.22
C ASN A 583 -12.84 -31.81 -20.51
N ASN A 584 -12.20 -30.76 -20.00
CA ASN A 584 -10.75 -30.51 -20.08
C ASN A 584 -10.04 -30.75 -18.73
N ASN A 585 -10.68 -31.44 -17.77
CA ASN A 585 -10.17 -31.67 -16.40
C ASN A 585 -9.84 -30.37 -15.64
N ILE A 586 -10.62 -29.31 -15.84
CA ILE A 586 -10.47 -28.03 -15.15
C ILE A 586 -11.67 -27.83 -14.21
N GLU A 587 -11.41 -27.69 -12.91
CA GLU A 587 -12.42 -27.33 -11.91
C GLU A 587 -12.84 -25.87 -12.09
N PHE A 588 -14.08 -25.53 -11.71
CA PHE A 588 -14.65 -24.20 -11.96
C PHE A 588 -15.34 -23.64 -10.72
N ALA A 589 -15.05 -22.37 -10.40
CA ALA A 589 -15.81 -21.59 -9.43
C ALA A 589 -16.25 -20.25 -10.01
N LEU A 590 -17.49 -19.87 -9.70
CA LEU A 590 -18.02 -18.54 -9.95
C LEU A 590 -18.04 -17.73 -8.66
N ILE A 591 -17.33 -16.61 -8.65
CA ILE A 591 -17.46 -15.61 -7.60
C ILE A 591 -18.27 -14.44 -8.16
N THR A 592 -19.48 -14.23 -7.64
CA THR A 592 -20.33 -13.12 -8.07
C THR A 592 -20.97 -12.36 -6.92
N ASP A 593 -21.17 -11.05 -7.13
CA ASP A 593 -21.67 -10.16 -6.08
C ASP A 593 -22.49 -9.01 -6.69
N GLY A 594 -23.08 -8.18 -5.84
CA GLY A 594 -23.91 -7.04 -6.20
C GLY A 594 -25.31 -7.13 -5.60
N LYS A 595 -25.51 -6.44 -4.48
CA LYS A 595 -26.78 -6.40 -3.72
C LYS A 595 -28.02 -6.09 -4.57
N LYS A 596 -27.90 -5.19 -5.56
CA LYS A 596 -29.02 -4.83 -6.44
C LYS A 596 -29.44 -5.96 -7.39
N CYS A 597 -28.50 -6.83 -7.74
CA CYS A 597 -28.77 -7.98 -8.60
C CYS A 597 -29.18 -9.20 -7.77
N TRP A 598 -28.41 -9.55 -6.74
CA TRP A 598 -28.57 -10.83 -6.04
C TRP A 598 -29.29 -10.74 -4.69
N GLY A 599 -29.65 -9.54 -4.22
CA GLY A 599 -30.17 -9.34 -2.86
C GLY A 599 -31.56 -9.91 -2.56
N ASN A 600 -32.21 -10.57 -3.51
CA ASN A 600 -33.47 -11.27 -3.28
C ASN A 600 -33.20 -12.79 -3.26
N ASP A 601 -33.36 -13.37 -2.08
CA ASP A 601 -33.13 -14.79 -1.76
C ASP A 601 -34.15 -15.74 -2.39
N HIS A 602 -35.29 -15.23 -2.89
CA HIS A 602 -36.28 -15.99 -3.64
C HIS A 602 -36.03 -15.98 -5.16
N LYS A 603 -34.89 -15.46 -5.62
CA LYS A 603 -34.55 -15.45 -7.05
C LYS A 603 -34.33 -16.88 -7.57
N PRO A 604 -35.16 -17.35 -8.54
CA PRO A 604 -35.03 -18.71 -9.09
C PRO A 604 -33.64 -19.01 -9.67
N GLN A 605 -32.95 -17.99 -10.21
CA GLN A 605 -31.66 -18.12 -10.87
C GLN A 605 -30.52 -18.34 -9.88
N LEU A 606 -30.57 -17.69 -8.71
CA LEU A 606 -29.57 -17.90 -7.66
C LEU A 606 -29.69 -19.32 -7.09
N LEU A 607 -30.92 -19.78 -6.87
CA LEU A 607 -31.22 -21.16 -6.50
C LEU A 607 -30.74 -22.16 -7.57
N LYS A 608 -30.98 -21.86 -8.85
CA LYS A 608 -30.47 -22.66 -9.98
C LYS A 608 -28.93 -22.72 -9.96
N GLY A 609 -28.27 -21.59 -9.75
CA GLY A 609 -26.81 -21.50 -9.62
C GLY A 609 -26.27 -22.42 -8.53
N PHE A 610 -26.80 -22.33 -7.30
CA PHE A 610 -26.38 -23.18 -6.17
C PHE A 610 -26.71 -24.67 -6.32
N ARG A 611 -27.60 -25.05 -7.25
CA ARG A 611 -27.90 -26.47 -7.55
C ARG A 611 -26.99 -27.08 -8.62
N HIS A 612 -26.50 -26.26 -9.56
CA HIS A 612 -25.83 -26.76 -10.77
C HIS A 612 -24.35 -26.37 -10.86
N LEU A 613 -23.94 -25.24 -10.26
CA LEU A 613 -22.53 -24.89 -10.15
C LEU A 613 -21.92 -25.61 -8.95
N ASN A 614 -20.74 -26.21 -9.14
CA ASN A 614 -20.02 -26.89 -8.05
C ASN A 614 -19.65 -25.89 -6.96
N TYR A 615 -19.20 -24.70 -7.37
CA TYR A 615 -18.70 -23.67 -6.47
C TYR A 615 -19.26 -22.29 -6.88
N LEU A 616 -20.17 -21.76 -6.06
CA LEU A 616 -20.74 -20.42 -6.19
C LEU A 616 -20.57 -19.65 -4.87
N LEU A 617 -19.92 -18.48 -4.96
CA LEU A 617 -19.56 -17.65 -3.81
C LEU A 617 -19.74 -16.16 -4.12
N ASN A 618 -19.84 -15.33 -3.07
CA ASN A 618 -19.66 -13.88 -3.19
C ASN A 618 -18.31 -13.44 -2.57
N PHE A 619 -18.04 -12.14 -2.54
CA PHE A 619 -16.78 -11.63 -2.01
C PHE A 619 -16.56 -11.98 -0.53
N ASN A 620 -17.58 -11.80 0.31
CA ASN A 620 -17.47 -12.03 1.74
C ASN A 620 -17.35 -13.52 2.07
N MET A 621 -18.08 -14.40 1.36
CA MET A 621 -17.90 -15.85 1.46
C MET A 621 -16.47 -16.25 1.10
N SER A 622 -15.92 -15.66 0.02
CA SER A 622 -14.55 -15.91 -0.41
C SER A 622 -13.52 -15.45 0.63
N LYS A 623 -13.74 -14.28 1.23
CA LYS A 623 -12.88 -13.69 2.27
C LYS A 623 -12.93 -14.48 3.59
N ASN A 624 -14.08 -15.05 3.93
CA ASN A 624 -14.33 -15.68 5.23
C ASN A 624 -14.14 -17.21 5.20
N GLY A 625 -13.18 -17.70 4.41
CA GLY A 625 -12.70 -19.09 4.46
C GLY A 625 -13.38 -20.09 3.52
N MET A 626 -14.55 -19.80 2.92
CA MET A 626 -15.24 -20.77 2.05
C MET A 626 -14.47 -21.03 0.75
N LEU A 627 -13.85 -20.01 0.16
CA LEU A 627 -12.99 -20.19 -1.01
C LEU A 627 -11.73 -21.00 -0.68
N GLU A 628 -11.21 -20.84 0.53
CA GLU A 628 -10.07 -21.62 1.01
C GLU A 628 -10.43 -23.09 1.20
N GLU A 629 -11.61 -23.39 1.76
CA GLU A 629 -12.14 -24.76 1.86
C GLU A 629 -12.25 -25.43 0.48
N ILE A 630 -12.80 -24.71 -0.51
CA ILE A 630 -12.93 -25.21 -1.90
C ILE A 630 -11.55 -25.51 -2.50
N ILE A 631 -10.62 -24.55 -2.41
CA ILE A 631 -9.27 -24.71 -2.99
C ILE A 631 -8.53 -25.88 -2.33
N ASN A 632 -8.65 -26.04 -1.01
CA ASN A 632 -8.04 -27.15 -0.26
C ASN A 632 -8.69 -28.52 -0.54
N ASN A 633 -9.98 -28.55 -0.91
CA ASN A 633 -10.64 -29.79 -1.35
C ASN A 633 -10.18 -30.22 -2.75
N ILE A 634 -9.83 -29.26 -3.62
CA ILE A 634 -9.37 -29.53 -4.97
C ILE A 634 -7.89 -29.94 -4.99
N PHE A 635 -7.00 -29.19 -4.34
CA PHE A 635 -5.54 -29.33 -4.44
C PHE A 635 -4.90 -29.97 -3.22
#